data_AF-A0A946AKF4-F1
#
_entry.id   AF-A0A946AKF4-F1
#
_cell.length_a   1.000
_cell.length_b   1.000
_cell.length_c   1.000
_cell.angle_alpha   90.00
_cell.angle_beta   90.00
_cell.angle_gamma   90.00
#
_symmetry.space_group_name_H-M   'P 1'
#
loop_
_entity.id
_entity.type
_entity.pdbx_description
1 polymer ?
#
loop_
_entity_poly.entity_id
_entity_poly.type
_entity_poly.pdbx_seq_one_letter_code
_entity_poly.pdbx_strand_id
1 'polypeptide(L)'
;MLSAIEGSTVDRRNWHVTLVFIENFPEQHLPGLWKAMGLIDPGEIRLRFDSLTFWQSPKIACIHAKTTPPELSQLMTKLHQAVAPLGIAPEDRVYRPHITVSRKARAF
;
A
#
# COMPACT_ATOMS: atom_id res chain seq x y z
N MET A 1 -20.52 1.75 9.84
CA MET A 1 -21.27 0.48 10.04
C MET A 1 -20.59 -0.57 9.17
N LEU A 2 -19.77 -1.45 9.76
CA LEU A 2 -19.01 -2.52 9.05
C LEU A 2 -19.81 -3.84 8.97
N SER A 3 -21.09 -3.83 9.33
CA SER A 3 -21.91 -5.03 9.57
C SER A 3 -22.37 -5.77 8.30
N ALA A 4 -22.00 -5.30 7.11
CA ALA A 4 -22.44 -5.88 5.83
C ALA A 4 -21.34 -6.62 5.06
N ILE A 5 -20.19 -6.89 5.70
CA ILE A 5 -19.09 -7.64 5.05
C ILE A 5 -18.64 -8.79 5.96
N GLU A 6 -18.94 -10.01 5.55
CA GLU A 6 -18.33 -11.22 6.13
C GLU A 6 -16.86 -11.32 5.69
N GLY A 7 -15.95 -11.58 6.62
CA GLY A 7 -14.52 -11.73 6.35
C GLY A 7 -13.67 -11.76 7.62
N SER A 8 -12.36 -11.93 7.45
CA SER A 8 -11.39 -11.86 8.55
C SER A 8 -10.90 -10.42 8.72
N THR A 9 -11.29 -9.79 9.82
CA THR A 9 -10.87 -8.41 10.14
C THR A 9 -9.35 -8.32 10.32
N VAL A 10 -8.76 -7.27 9.75
CA VAL A 10 -7.35 -6.94 9.97
C VAL A 10 -7.23 -6.22 11.32
N ASP A 11 -6.35 -6.71 12.19
CA ASP A 11 -6.00 -6.04 13.44
C ASP A 11 -5.62 -4.58 13.18
N ARG A 12 -6.17 -3.65 13.96
CA ARG A 12 -5.94 -2.21 13.77
C ARG A 12 -4.46 -1.82 13.85
N ARG A 13 -3.65 -2.57 14.58
CA ARG A 13 -2.19 -2.37 14.67
C ARG A 13 -1.46 -2.67 13.35
N ASN A 14 -2.11 -3.43 12.47
CA ASN A 14 -1.59 -3.79 11.15
C ASN A 14 -2.20 -2.93 10.03
N TRP A 15 -2.95 -1.86 10.35
CA TRP A 15 -3.45 -0.94 9.34
C TRP A 15 -2.29 -0.13 8.77
N HIS A 16 -2.08 -0.25 7.47
CA HIS A 16 -1.05 0.48 6.73
C HIS A 16 -1.55 0.76 5.32
N VAL A 17 -0.88 1.72 4.66
CA VAL A 17 -0.95 1.88 3.21
C VAL A 17 0.33 1.36 2.62
N THR A 18 0.21 0.40 1.71
CA THR A 18 1.37 -0.08 0.96
C THR A 18 1.78 0.96 -0.07
N LEU A 19 3.07 1.28 -0.14
CA LEU A 19 3.65 2.15 -1.16
C LEU A 19 4.29 1.32 -2.28
N VAL A 20 5.09 0.32 -1.92
CA VAL A 20 5.77 -0.59 -2.83
C VAL A 20 5.66 -2.02 -2.28
N PHE A 21 5.18 -2.95 -3.10
CA PHE A 21 5.30 -4.38 -2.80
C PHE A 21 6.66 -4.89 -3.30
N ILE A 22 7.39 -5.58 -2.44
CA ILE A 22 8.72 -6.14 -2.74
C ILE A 22 8.71 -7.65 -2.98
N GLU A 23 7.52 -8.27 -2.96
CA GLU A 23 7.29 -9.70 -3.14
C GLU A 23 8.19 -10.58 -2.25
N ASN A 24 8.66 -11.71 -2.78
CA ASN A 24 9.63 -12.58 -2.13
C ASN A 24 11.05 -12.02 -2.33
N PHE A 25 11.43 -11.06 -1.48
CA PHE A 25 12.73 -10.39 -1.53
C PHE A 25 13.80 -11.17 -0.76
N PRO A 26 14.97 -11.51 -1.35
CA PRO A 26 15.98 -12.31 -0.64
C PRO A 26 16.59 -11.57 0.55
N GLU A 27 16.64 -12.21 1.71
CA GLU A 27 17.10 -11.61 2.97
C GLU A 27 18.52 -11.03 2.88
N GLN A 28 19.41 -11.67 2.12
CA GLN A 28 20.78 -11.22 1.89
C GLN A 28 20.87 -9.81 1.27
N HIS A 29 19.81 -9.33 0.61
CA HIS A 29 19.75 -7.99 0.00
C HIS A 29 19.11 -6.93 0.92
N LEU A 30 18.61 -7.30 2.12
CA LEU A 30 18.02 -6.37 3.08
C LEU A 30 18.95 -5.20 3.46
N PRO A 31 20.27 -5.38 3.66
CA PRO A 31 21.15 -4.26 3.96
C PRO A 31 21.16 -3.19 2.84
N GLY A 32 21.09 -3.63 1.58
CA GLY A 32 20.99 -2.74 0.42
C GLY A 32 19.67 -1.99 0.38
N LEU A 33 18.56 -2.68 0.67
CA LEU A 33 17.23 -2.08 0.77
C LEU A 33 17.17 -1.03 1.88
N TRP A 34 17.68 -1.34 3.08
CA TRP A 34 17.71 -0.38 4.19
C TRP A 34 18.54 0.86 3.86
N LYS A 35 19.71 0.69 3.23
CA LYS A 35 20.52 1.81 2.78
C LYS A 35 19.78 2.69 1.77
N ALA A 36 19.10 2.08 0.79
CA ALA A 36 18.34 2.80 -0.21
C ALA A 36 17.16 3.58 0.42
N MET A 37 16.42 2.96 1.35
CA MET A 37 15.29 3.59 2.04
C MET A 37 15.74 4.71 2.99
N GLY A 38 16.90 4.57 3.65
CA GLY A 38 17.43 5.58 4.57
C GLY A 38 17.80 6.91 3.91
N LEU A 39 17.87 6.96 2.58
CA LEU A 39 18.14 8.19 1.81
C LEU A 39 16.86 8.93 1.41
N ILE A 40 15.69 8.34 1.64
CA ILE A 40 14.42 8.88 1.20
C ILE A 40 13.80 9.68 2.34
N ASP A 41 13.71 10.99 2.14
CA ASP A 41 12.84 11.85 2.95
C ASP A 41 11.43 11.86 2.32
N PRO A 42 10.41 11.34 3.02
CA PRO A 42 9.03 11.39 2.54
C PRO A 42 8.40 12.79 2.61
N GLY A 43 8.94 13.70 3.42
CA GLY A 43 8.30 14.98 3.72
C GLY A 43 6.93 14.83 4.41
N GLU A 44 6.16 15.91 4.45
CA GLU A 44 4.77 15.88 4.93
C GLU A 44 3.82 15.49 3.81
N ILE A 45 3.03 14.43 4.02
CA ILE A 45 2.00 13.99 3.08
C ILE A 45 0.67 13.93 3.81
N ARG A 46 -0.30 14.70 3.31
CA ARG A 46 -1.69 14.65 3.80
C ARG A 46 -2.54 13.79 2.88
N LEU A 47 -2.86 12.59 3.34
CA LEU A 47 -3.71 11.65 2.62
C LEU A 47 -5.06 11.50 3.34
N ARG A 48 -6.16 11.78 2.63
CA ARG A 48 -7.52 11.65 3.18
C ARG A 48 -8.18 10.36 2.71
N PHE A 49 -8.52 9.50 3.67
CA PHE A 49 -9.35 8.31 3.42
C PHE A 49 -10.81 8.68 3.61
N ASP A 50 -11.58 8.72 2.52
CA ASP A 50 -12.94 9.25 2.51
C ASP A 50 -13.97 8.29 1.92
N SER A 51 -13.55 7.04 1.67
CA SER A 51 -14.38 6.03 1.03
C SER A 51 -14.10 4.64 1.58
N LEU A 52 -15.14 3.90 1.92
CA LEU A 52 -15.10 2.48 2.27
C LEU A 52 -15.69 1.70 1.09
N THR A 53 -14.98 0.68 0.62
CA THR A 53 -15.41 -0.12 -0.53
C THR A 53 -15.03 -1.59 -0.38
N PHE A 54 -15.65 -2.43 -1.21
CA PHE A 54 -15.31 -3.83 -1.39
C PHE A 54 -14.69 -4.03 -2.77
N TRP A 55 -13.45 -4.51 -2.82
CA TRP A 55 -12.80 -4.91 -4.06
C TRP A 55 -12.95 -6.41 -4.27
N GLN A 56 -13.79 -6.77 -5.23
CA GLN A 56 -14.19 -8.16 -5.48
C GLN A 56 -13.04 -9.06 -5.90
N SER A 57 -12.17 -8.61 -6.82
CA SER A 57 -11.04 -9.42 -7.32
C SER A 57 -10.09 -9.84 -6.20
N PRO A 58 -9.55 -8.92 -5.36
CA PRO A 58 -8.72 -9.30 -4.21
C PRO A 58 -9.52 -9.80 -2.99
N LYS A 59 -10.86 -9.76 -3.03
CA LYS A 59 -11.76 -10.12 -1.92
C LYS A 59 -11.40 -9.40 -0.62
N ILE A 60 -11.30 -8.08 -0.68
CA ILE A 60 -11.01 -7.24 0.49
C ILE A 60 -12.05 -6.15 0.68
N ALA A 61 -12.32 -5.81 1.94
CA ALA A 61 -12.88 -4.52 2.30
C ALA A 61 -11.73 -3.56 2.63
N CYS A 62 -11.77 -2.36 2.06
CA CYS A 62 -10.74 -1.37 2.27
C CYS A 62 -11.33 0.04 2.42
N ILE A 63 -10.64 0.85 3.21
CA ILE A 63 -10.83 2.30 3.23
C ILE A 63 -9.79 2.87 2.26
N HIS A 64 -10.19 3.69 1.29
CA HIS A 64 -9.30 4.23 0.29
C HIS A 64 -9.44 5.74 0.15
N ALA A 65 -8.37 6.36 -0.35
CA ALA A 65 -8.40 7.74 -0.80
C ALA A 65 -8.99 7.79 -2.21
N LYS A 66 -9.90 8.74 -2.47
CA LYS A 66 -10.41 9.01 -3.83
C LYS A 66 -9.40 9.77 -4.69
N THR A 67 -8.54 10.56 -4.07
CA THR A 67 -7.51 11.36 -4.73
C THR A 67 -6.14 11.03 -4.15
N THR A 68 -5.14 10.94 -5.03
CA THR A 68 -3.75 10.78 -4.65
C THR A 68 -3.08 12.15 -4.71
N PRO A 69 -2.58 12.70 -3.59
CA PRO A 69 -1.92 13.99 -3.58
C PRO A 69 -0.59 13.90 -4.36
N PRO A 70 -0.16 14.97 -5.06
CA PRO A 70 1.07 14.96 -5.87
C PRO A 70 2.32 14.54 -5.08
N GLU A 71 2.41 14.90 -3.81
CA GLU A 71 3.52 14.59 -2.91
C GLU A 71 3.65 13.07 -2.70
N LEU A 72 2.53 12.36 -2.61
CA LEU A 72 2.53 10.89 -2.51
C LEU A 72 2.98 10.24 -3.82
N SER A 73 2.53 10.75 -4.96
CA SER A 73 2.99 10.28 -6.27
C SER A 73 4.51 10.48 -6.44
N GLN A 74 5.04 11.64 -6.01
CA GLN A 74 6.47 11.91 -6.03
C GLN A 74 7.26 10.97 -5.10
N LEU A 75 6.76 10.72 -3.89
CA LEU A 75 7.35 9.74 -2.98
C LEU A 75 7.40 8.35 -3.61
N MET A 76 6.31 7.90 -4.24
CA MET A 76 6.28 6.61 -4.94
C MET A 76 7.30 6.54 -6.06
N THR A 77 7.44 7.59 -6.88
CA THR A 77 8.46 7.64 -7.92
C THR A 77 9.86 7.49 -7.33
N LYS A 78 10.19 8.21 -6.25
CA LYS A 78 11.48 8.11 -5.55
C LYS A 78 11.71 6.69 -5.02
N LEU A 79 10.70 6.09 -4.38
CA LEU A 79 10.77 4.72 -3.86
C LEU A 79 11.05 3.72 -4.97
N HIS A 80 10.29 3.77 -6.07
CA HIS A 80 10.51 2.89 -7.22
C HIS A 80 11.90 3.05 -7.84
N GLN A 81 12.39 4.28 -7.98
CA GLN A 81 13.75 4.53 -8.46
C GLN A 81 14.82 3.96 -7.52
N ALA A 82 14.62 4.06 -6.21
CA ALA A 82 15.56 3.56 -5.22
C ALA A 82 15.60 2.03 -5.15
N VAL A 83 14.47 1.35 -5.39
CA VAL A 83 14.40 -0.12 -5.35
C VAL A 83 14.67 -0.80 -6.69
N ALA A 84 14.59 -0.07 -7.82
CA ALA A 84 14.83 -0.64 -9.15
C ALA A 84 16.22 -1.31 -9.29
N PRO A 85 17.34 -0.75 -8.76
CA PRO A 85 18.65 -1.43 -8.79
C PRO A 85 18.70 -2.73 -8.00
N LEU A 86 17.73 -2.96 -7.09
CA LEU A 86 17.61 -4.19 -6.29
C LEU A 86 16.75 -5.26 -6.99
N GLY A 87 16.32 -5.02 -8.23
CA GLY A 87 15.50 -5.95 -9.01
C GLY A 87 14.00 -5.90 -8.67
N ILE A 88 13.55 -4.92 -7.89
CA ILE A 88 12.14 -4.74 -7.56
C ILE A 88 11.48 -3.93 -8.68
N ALA A 89 10.62 -4.57 -9.46
CA ALA A 89 9.90 -3.95 -10.56
C ALA A 89 8.72 -3.09 -10.05
N PRO A 90 8.41 -1.95 -10.70
CA PRO A 90 7.17 -1.23 -10.43
C PRO A 90 5.96 -2.03 -10.89
N GLU A 91 4.83 -1.80 -10.25
CA GLU A 91 3.57 -2.44 -10.63
C GLU A 91 2.92 -1.71 -11.81
N ASP A 92 2.40 -2.46 -12.79
CA ASP A 92 1.68 -1.91 -13.95
C ASP A 92 0.19 -1.64 -13.63
N ARG A 93 -0.08 -1.11 -12.44
CA ARG A 93 -1.43 -0.78 -11.99
C ARG A 93 -1.50 0.64 -11.48
N VAL A 94 -2.63 1.29 -11.77
CA VAL A 94 -2.93 2.60 -11.18
C VAL A 94 -2.90 2.46 -9.66
N TYR A 95 -2.01 3.23 -9.02
CA TYR A 95 -1.91 3.23 -7.59
C TYR A 95 -3.17 3.79 -6.95
N ARG A 96 -3.75 3.03 -6.02
CA ARG A 96 -4.93 3.40 -5.23
C ARG A 96 -4.56 3.31 -3.75
N PRO A 97 -4.22 4.43 -3.07
CA PRO A 97 -3.87 4.40 -1.66
C PRO A 97 -5.04 3.86 -0.84
N HIS A 98 -4.81 2.76 -0.12
CA HIS A 98 -5.87 2.08 0.62
C HIS A 98 -5.32 1.38 1.85
N ILE A 99 -6.18 1.23 2.85
CA ILE A 99 -5.97 0.44 4.06
C ILE A 99 -6.90 -0.77 3.96
N THR A 100 -6.34 -1.96 3.97
CA THR A 100 -7.14 -3.20 4.04
C THR A 100 -7.66 -3.38 5.47
N VAL A 101 -8.98 -3.43 5.64
CA VAL A 101 -9.63 -3.58 6.96
C VAL A 101 -10.23 -4.96 7.17
N SER A 102 -10.53 -5.69 6.09
CA SER A 102 -10.95 -7.09 6.14
C SER A 102 -10.47 -7.84 4.90
N ARG A 103 -10.05 -9.09 5.09
CA ARG A 103 -9.62 -10.02 4.03
C ARG A 103 -10.61 -11.16 3.87
N LYS A 104 -10.57 -11.85 2.72
CA LYS A 104 -11.53 -12.90 2.37
C LYS A 104 -12.98 -12.39 2.46
N ALA A 105 -13.15 -11.10 2.18
CA ALA A 105 -14.41 -10.40 2.25
C ALA A 105 -15.37 -10.92 1.18
N ARG A 106 -16.66 -11.00 1.52
CA ARG A 106 -17.74 -11.37 0.59
C ARG A 106 -18.82 -10.30 0.64
N ALA A 107 -19.28 -9.87 -0.54
CA ALA A 107 -20.52 -9.13 -0.66
C ALA A 107 -21.68 -10.14 -0.59
N PHE A 108 -22.75 -9.78 0.11
CA PHE A 108 -24.00 -10.54 0.13
C PHE A 108 -24.80 -10.30 -1.14
#